data_AF-A0A7K4MRK4-F1
#
_entry.id   AF-A0A7K4MRK4-F1
#
_cell.length_a   1.000
_cell.length_b   1.000
_cell.length_c   1.000
_cell.angle_alpha   90.00
_cell.angle_beta   90.00
_cell.angle_gamma   90.00
#
_symmetry.space_group_name_H-M   'P 1'
#
loop_
_entity.id
_entity.type
_entity.pdbx_description
1 polymer ?
#
loop_
_entity_poly.entity_id
_entity_poly.type
_entity_poly.pdbx_seq_one_letter_code
_entity_poly.pdbx_strand_id
1 'polypeptide(L)'
;MAKGILNVGGGVVSVDASGNFTVETGLIADGASVFNETGVDVDFRVESDDNANMIFVDGGNDRVGIGIATPASALDVRGTVQVGENGTGHDVIFYGYTTSRNVTWEKS
;
A
#
# COMPACT_ATOMS: atom_id res chain seq x y z
N MET A 1 27.25 16.88 -12.68
CA MET A 1 26.21 17.14 -13.70
C MET A 1 25.01 17.68 -12.94
N ALA A 2 24.58 18.91 -13.23
CA ALA A 2 23.46 19.53 -12.52
C ALA A 2 22.17 18.80 -12.90
N LYS A 3 21.39 18.34 -11.92
CA LYS A 3 20.16 17.62 -12.19
C LYS A 3 19.10 18.61 -12.67
N GLY A 4 18.68 18.46 -13.92
CA GLY A 4 17.68 19.32 -14.56
C GLY A 4 16.31 19.04 -13.98
N ILE A 5 15.71 20.06 -13.37
CA ILE A 5 14.29 20.09 -13.03
C ILE A 5 13.53 20.33 -14.36
N LEU A 6 12.62 19.41 -14.72
CA LEU A 6 11.72 19.61 -15.86
C LEU A 6 10.59 20.55 -15.43
N ASN A 7 10.73 21.85 -15.73
CA ASN A 7 9.73 22.86 -15.38
C ASN A 7 8.61 22.91 -16.43
N VAL A 8 7.48 22.27 -16.15
CA VAL A 8 6.23 22.44 -16.90
C VAL A 8 5.23 23.21 -16.04
N GLY A 9 5.29 24.54 -16.12
CA GLY A 9 4.26 25.49 -15.68
C GLY A 9 3.49 25.16 -14.39
N GLY A 10 3.98 25.66 -13.25
CA GLY A 10 3.17 25.84 -12.04
C GLY A 10 3.24 24.74 -10.98
N GLY A 11 3.79 23.56 -11.30
CA GLY A 11 4.07 22.49 -10.32
C GLY A 11 5.56 22.12 -10.35
N VAL A 12 6.24 22.23 -9.22
CA VAL A 12 7.67 21.87 -9.12
C VAL A 12 7.78 20.36 -9.03
N VAL A 13 8.05 19.72 -10.18
CA VAL A 13 8.50 18.34 -10.26
C VAL A 13 10.03 18.36 -10.26
N SER A 14 10.65 17.83 -9.21
CA SER A 14 12.12 17.85 -9.08
C SER A 14 12.73 16.46 -9.01
N VAL A 15 13.95 16.32 -9.53
CA VAL A 15 14.80 15.15 -9.31
C VAL A 15 16.03 15.61 -8.54
N ASP A 16 16.20 15.12 -7.32
CA ASP A 16 17.31 15.54 -6.44
C ASP A 16 18.62 14.81 -6.74
N ALA A 17 19.74 15.21 -6.12
CA ALA A 17 21.08 14.63 -6.29
C ALA A 17 21.17 13.11 -6.03
N SER A 18 20.22 12.56 -5.26
CA SER A 18 20.10 11.13 -4.94
C SER A 18 19.23 10.37 -5.94
N GLY A 19 18.50 11.08 -6.81
CA GLY A 19 17.61 10.48 -7.81
C GLY A 19 16.17 10.35 -7.32
N ASN A 20 15.84 10.92 -6.16
CA ASN A 20 14.48 10.98 -5.68
C ASN A 20 13.67 11.91 -6.57
N PHE A 21 12.48 11.47 -6.93
CA PHE A 21 11.49 12.26 -7.65
C PHE A 21 10.51 12.85 -6.66
N THR A 22 10.31 14.16 -6.70
CA THR A 22 9.38 14.88 -5.82
C THR A 22 8.37 15.65 -6.65
N VAL A 23 7.08 15.48 -6.34
CA VAL A 23 5.96 16.25 -6.92
C VAL A 23 5.28 17.01 -5.79
N GLU A 24 5.41 18.32 -5.79
CA GLU A 24 4.94 19.16 -4.69
C GLU A 24 3.40 19.29 -4.61
N THR A 25 2.71 19.19 -5.75
CA THR A 25 1.27 19.44 -5.85
C THR A 25 0.41 18.17 -5.96
N GLY A 26 1.04 16.98 -5.96
CA GLY A 26 0.39 15.66 -6.09
C GLY A 26 0.63 14.97 -7.45
N LEU A 27 0.63 13.63 -7.42
CA LEU A 27 0.76 12.77 -8.61
C LEU A 27 -0.63 12.35 -9.10
N ILE A 28 -0.99 12.72 -10.32
CA ILE A 28 -2.23 12.29 -10.99
C ILE A 28 -1.85 11.31 -12.10
N ALA A 29 -2.43 10.11 -12.08
CA ALA A 29 -2.26 9.10 -13.12
C ALA A 29 -3.62 8.77 -13.77
N ASP A 30 -3.81 9.19 -15.02
CA ASP A 30 -5.05 8.95 -15.79
C ASP A 30 -5.14 7.52 -16.37
N GLY A 31 -4.16 6.65 -16.05
CA GLY A 31 -4.04 5.29 -16.56
C GLY A 31 -3.44 4.32 -15.54
N ALA A 32 -3.20 3.08 -15.98
CA ALA A 32 -2.61 2.05 -15.12
C ALA A 32 -1.22 2.46 -14.64
N SER A 33 -1.00 2.33 -13.33
CA SER A 33 0.31 2.47 -12.70
C SER A 33 0.79 1.10 -12.27
N VAL A 34 1.94 0.67 -12.76
CA VAL A 34 2.56 -0.60 -12.39
C VAL A 34 3.91 -0.32 -11.74
N PHE A 35 4.07 -0.82 -10.51
CA PHE A 35 5.30 -0.73 -9.75
C PHE A 35 5.97 -2.10 -9.70
N ASN A 36 7.30 -2.13 -9.81
CA ASN A 36 8.08 -3.37 -9.86
C ASN A 36 7.67 -4.34 -10.99
N GLU A 37 7.38 -3.83 -12.20
CA GLU A 37 7.01 -4.66 -13.35
C GLU A 37 8.08 -5.70 -13.73
N THR A 38 9.34 -5.39 -13.50
CA THR A 38 10.44 -6.33 -13.79
C THR A 38 10.55 -7.48 -12.79
N GLY A 39 9.79 -7.45 -11.69
CA GLY A 39 9.81 -8.47 -10.65
C GLY A 39 11.15 -8.59 -9.92
N VAL A 40 11.85 -7.47 -9.72
CA VAL A 40 13.10 -7.47 -8.94
C VAL A 40 12.77 -7.38 -7.45
N ASP A 41 13.71 -7.82 -6.60
CA ASP A 41 13.58 -7.71 -5.14
C ASP A 41 13.73 -6.25 -4.70
N VAL A 42 12.65 -5.48 -4.88
CA VAL A 42 12.52 -4.08 -4.47
C VAL A 42 11.17 -3.86 -3.79
N ASP A 43 11.24 -3.17 -2.66
CA ASP A 43 10.06 -2.91 -1.84
C ASP A 43 9.32 -1.64 -2.29
N PHE A 44 8.01 -1.61 -2.02
CA PHE A 44 7.20 -0.41 -2.14
C PHE A 44 6.66 0.01 -0.76
N ARG A 45 6.72 1.30 -0.44
CA ARG A 45 6.41 1.81 0.89
C ARG A 45 5.61 3.11 0.83
N VAL A 46 4.57 3.19 1.67
CA VAL A 46 3.81 4.39 1.97
C VAL A 46 3.95 4.68 3.46
N GLU A 47 4.31 5.91 3.79
CA GLU A 47 4.64 6.35 5.15
C GLU A 47 3.63 7.38 5.66
N SER A 48 3.47 7.48 6.98
CA SER A 48 2.90 8.63 7.68
C SER A 48 3.91 9.19 8.68
N ASP A 49 3.58 10.30 9.33
CA ASP A 49 4.46 10.99 10.29
C ASP A 49 5.07 10.06 11.35
N ASP A 50 4.28 9.12 11.87
CA ASP A 50 4.68 8.22 12.96
C ASP A 50 4.87 6.76 12.52
N ASN A 51 4.66 6.45 11.24
CA ASN A 51 4.73 5.07 10.75
C ASN A 51 5.30 5.00 9.33
N ALA A 52 6.56 4.59 9.25
CA ALA A 52 7.24 4.37 7.97
C ALA A 52 6.66 3.21 7.15
N ASN A 53 5.73 2.40 7.66
CA ASN A 53 5.21 1.23 6.94
C ASN A 53 3.69 1.18 6.99
N MET A 54 3.03 2.32 6.80
CA MET A 54 1.56 2.38 6.74
C MET A 54 1.01 1.41 5.68
N ILE A 55 1.64 1.39 4.50
CA ILE A 55 1.49 0.31 3.51
C ILE A 55 2.89 -0.10 3.08
N PHE A 56 3.18 -1.39 3.12
CA PHE A 56 4.46 -1.94 2.70
C PHE A 56 4.24 -3.17 1.82
N VAL A 57 4.90 -3.23 0.67
CA VAL A 57 4.97 -4.41 -0.19
C VAL A 57 6.42 -4.89 -0.16
N ASP A 58 6.62 -6.10 0.37
CA ASP A 58 7.88 -6.81 0.39
C ASP A 58 8.03 -7.54 -0.96
N GLY A 59 8.92 -7.01 -1.81
CA GLY A 59 9.10 -7.49 -3.17
C GLY A 59 9.80 -8.85 -3.25
N GLY A 60 10.61 -9.19 -2.24
CA GLY A 60 11.37 -10.44 -2.20
C GLY A 60 10.59 -11.64 -1.68
N ASN A 61 9.56 -11.40 -0.86
CA ASN A 61 8.78 -12.46 -0.21
C ASN A 61 7.31 -12.55 -0.67
N ASP A 62 6.88 -11.70 -1.61
CA ASP A 62 5.51 -11.61 -2.12
C ASP A 62 4.48 -11.30 -1.02
N ARG A 63 4.72 -10.28 -0.19
CA ARG A 63 3.86 -9.96 0.97
C ARG A 63 3.48 -8.50 1.08
N VAL A 64 2.34 -8.26 1.71
CA VAL A 64 1.87 -6.91 2.07
C VAL A 64 1.77 -6.77 3.59
N GLY A 65 2.36 -5.69 4.11
CA GLY A 65 2.27 -5.25 5.49
C GLY A 65 1.45 -3.98 5.63
N ILE A 66 0.64 -3.91 6.68
CA ILE A 66 0.00 -2.66 7.14
C ILE A 66 0.47 -2.40 8.56
N GLY A 67 1.26 -1.34 8.72
CA GLY A 67 1.92 -0.97 9.98
C GLY A 67 3.08 -1.88 10.39
N ILE A 68 3.69 -2.60 9.44
CA ILE A 68 4.78 -3.54 9.70
C ILE A 68 5.72 -3.65 8.50
N ALA A 69 7.04 -3.64 8.75
CA ALA A 69 8.07 -3.73 7.71
C ALA A 69 8.44 -5.17 7.31
N THR A 70 8.03 -6.17 8.11
CA THR A 70 8.40 -7.59 7.90
C THR A 70 7.16 -8.47 8.05
N PRO A 71 6.27 -8.50 7.04
CA PRO A 71 5.05 -9.30 7.10
C PRO A 71 5.37 -10.79 7.27
N ALA A 72 4.71 -11.45 8.24
CA ALA A 72 4.89 -12.88 8.47
C ALA A 72 4.04 -13.77 7.52
N SER A 73 3.09 -13.17 6.81
CA SER A 73 2.15 -13.83 5.89
C SER A 73 1.90 -12.95 4.67
N ALA A 74 1.18 -13.48 3.66
CA ALA A 74 0.85 -12.74 2.44
C ALA A 74 0.21 -11.37 2.72
N LEU A 75 -0.58 -11.28 3.79
CA LEU A 75 -1.06 -10.04 4.38
C LEU A 75 -0.83 -10.09 5.91
N ASP A 76 -0.13 -9.12 6.49
CA ASP A 76 0.03 -8.93 7.95
C ASP A 76 -0.40 -7.50 8.31
N VAL A 77 -1.44 -7.37 9.13
CA VAL A 77 -1.97 -6.07 9.56
C VAL A 77 -1.76 -5.91 11.07
N ARG A 78 -1.00 -4.89 11.47
CA ARG A 78 -0.76 -4.54 12.87
C ARG A 78 -1.68 -3.41 13.29
N GLY A 79 -2.63 -3.74 14.17
CA GLY A 79 -3.61 -2.81 14.70
C GLY A 79 -5.02 -3.35 14.59
N THR A 80 -6.00 -2.49 14.85
CA THR A 80 -7.42 -2.84 14.70
C THR A 80 -7.79 -2.85 13.22
N VAL A 81 -8.35 -3.95 12.74
CA VAL A 81 -9.01 -4.01 11.42
C VAL A 81 -10.50 -3.85 11.64
N GLN A 82 -11.07 -2.74 11.21
CA GLN A 82 -12.53 -2.58 11.17
C GLN A 82 -13.06 -3.23 9.89
N VAL A 83 -13.83 -4.30 10.05
CA VAL A 83 -14.50 -5.00 8.95
C VAL A 83 -16.00 -4.85 9.15
N GLY A 84 -16.66 -4.12 8.25
CA GLY A 84 -18.08 -3.75 8.36
C GLY A 84 -18.34 -2.38 9.01
N GLU A 85 -19.59 -1.92 8.89
CA GLU A 85 -20.10 -0.69 9.52
C GLU A 85 -21.17 -1.05 10.57
N ASN A 86 -21.11 -0.42 11.73
CA ASN A 86 -22.04 -0.75 12.83
C ASN A 86 -23.47 -0.38 12.45
N GLY A 87 -24.34 -1.39 12.31
CA GLY A 87 -25.77 -1.19 12.10
C GLY A 87 -26.25 -1.27 10.65
N THR A 88 -25.39 -1.66 9.70
CA THR A 88 -25.77 -1.79 8.28
C THR A 88 -26.00 -3.24 7.80
N GLY A 89 -25.85 -4.24 8.69
CA GLY A 89 -26.26 -5.62 8.40
C GLY A 89 -25.39 -6.35 7.37
N HIS A 90 -24.08 -6.11 7.35
CA HIS A 90 -23.18 -6.88 6.50
C HIS A 90 -22.78 -8.21 7.14
N ASP A 91 -22.96 -9.31 6.40
CA ASP A 91 -22.38 -10.61 6.75
C ASP A 91 -20.86 -10.55 6.54
N VAL A 92 -20.08 -10.55 7.62
CA VAL A 92 -18.64 -10.79 7.51
C VAL A 92 -18.42 -12.30 7.54
N ILE A 93 -17.99 -12.87 6.41
CA ILE A 93 -17.71 -14.31 6.28
C ILE A 93 -16.19 -14.54 6.26
N PHE A 94 -15.65 -15.18 7.29
CA PHE A 94 -14.28 -15.66 7.31
C PHE A 94 -14.23 -17.11 6.85
N TYR A 95 -13.71 -17.36 5.66
CA TYR A 95 -13.56 -18.73 5.14
C TYR A 95 -12.34 -19.43 5.77
N GLY A 96 -12.53 -20.69 6.11
CA GLY A 96 -11.45 -21.62 6.41
C GLY A 96 -10.91 -22.27 5.14
N TYR A 97 -10.05 -23.28 5.32
CA TYR A 97 -9.36 -23.95 4.21
C TYR A 97 -10.29 -24.73 3.25
N THR A 98 -11.52 -25.06 3.67
CA THR A 98 -12.50 -25.75 2.82
C THR A 98 -13.70 -24.86 2.56
N THR A 99 -14.35 -25.04 1.40
CA THR A 99 -15.50 -24.25 0.94
C THR A 99 -16.71 -24.26 1.89
N SER A 100 -16.80 -25.26 2.77
CA SER A 100 -17.89 -25.40 3.75
C SER A 100 -17.52 -24.95 5.17
N ARG A 101 -16.28 -24.50 5.40
CA ARG A 101 -15.87 -23.96 6.70
C ARG A 101 -15.84 -22.46 6.59
N ASN A 102 -16.75 -21.79 7.28
CA ASN A 102 -16.66 -20.36 7.49
C ASN A 102 -17.16 -19.98 8.89
N VAL A 103 -16.78 -18.78 9.32
CA VAL A 103 -17.40 -18.07 10.44
C VAL A 103 -18.18 -16.92 9.83
N THR A 104 -19.50 -16.91 10.00
CA THR A 104 -20.33 -15.77 9.66
C THR A 104 -20.53 -14.91 10.90
N TRP A 105 -20.29 -13.60 10.78
CA TRP A 105 -20.73 -12.65 11.78
C TRP A 105 -22.06 -12.07 11.34
N GLU A 106 -23.12 -12.69 11.84
CA GLU A 106 -24.50 -12.24 11.66
C GLU A 106 -24.82 -11.39 12.89
N LYS A 107 -25.04 -10.08 12.74
CA LYS A 107 -25.77 -9.34 13.76
C LYS A 107 -27.24 -9.50 13.42
N SER A 108 -27.91 -10.43 14.12
CA SER A 108 -29.38 -10.52 14.14
C SER A 108 -30.03 -9.15 14.25
#